data_AF-A0A521X4V2-F1
#
_entry.id   AF-A0A521X4V2-F1
#
_cell.length_a   1.000
_cell.length_b   1.000
_cell.length_c   1.000
_cell.angle_alpha   90.00
_cell.angle_beta   90.00
_cell.angle_gamma   90.00
#
_symmetry.space_group_name_H-M   'P 1'
#
loop_
_entity.id
_entity.type
_entity.pdbx_description
1 polymer ?
#
loop_
_entity_poly.entity_id
_entity_poly.type
_entity_poly.pdbx_seq_one_letter_code
_entity_poly.pdbx_strand_id
1 'polypeptide(L)'
;MDLIKSYIVILLIGAVIGGIIGFALCGLLYSEEEIARASLDTIIDEWCKPAYIAPYDKQFSGFTAGKELPDAQPHFFPDTVRSLAKWIEQNYRVPAPVTLAQYALESSWGRNNLNASNYFGHTFQAVKQYMYHPRFVWAREKAMKNGTMTAGDSVCFARYTNIKECFRTHGMYLSLSLRYSKAFERTSPEGFAQELANAGYATDPLYALKLITIMKRYQLYGS
;
A
#
# COMPACT_ATOMS: atom_id res chain seq x y z
N MET A 1 -8.55 34.97 -2.35
CA MET A 1 -7.91 33.66 -2.13
C MET A 1 -7.94 32.78 -3.39
N ASP A 2 -8.18 33.36 -4.58
CA ASP A 2 -8.41 32.61 -5.82
C ASP A 2 -7.45 32.93 -6.98
N LEU A 3 -6.47 33.83 -6.80
CA LEU A 3 -5.46 34.09 -7.84
C LEU A 3 -4.24 33.15 -7.79
N ILE A 4 -3.92 32.61 -6.62
CA ILE A 4 -2.72 31.75 -6.45
C ILE A 4 -2.97 30.32 -7.00
N LYS A 5 -4.22 29.83 -6.95
CA LYS A 5 -4.58 28.52 -7.51
C LYS A 5 -4.56 28.53 -9.04
N SER A 6 -4.96 29.64 -9.67
CA SER A 6 -4.90 29.78 -11.13
C SER A 6 -3.48 29.95 -11.67
N TYR A 7 -2.58 30.58 -10.92
CA TYR A 7 -1.17 30.75 -11.31
C TYR A 7 -0.36 29.44 -11.30
N ILE A 8 -0.68 28.51 -10.38
CA ILE A 8 -0.02 27.20 -10.32
C ILE A 8 -0.48 26.30 -11.49
N VAL A 9 -1.74 26.37 -11.90
CA VAL A 9 -2.24 25.66 -13.08
C VAL A 9 -1.60 26.21 -14.37
N ILE A 10 -1.40 27.53 -14.47
CA ILE A 10 -0.75 28.16 -15.62
C ILE A 10 0.76 27.86 -15.66
N LEU A 11 1.45 27.76 -14.51
CA LEU A 11 2.85 27.35 -14.45
C LEU A 11 3.06 25.86 -14.78
N LEU A 12 2.08 25.01 -14.47
CA LEU A 12 2.11 23.58 -14.87
C LEU A 12 1.87 23.40 -16.37
N ILE A 13 1.09 24.27 -17.02
CA ILE A 13 1.00 24.33 -18.49
C ILE A 13 2.27 24.98 -19.08
N GLY A 14 2.89 25.94 -18.39
CA GLY A 14 4.12 26.59 -18.82
C GLY A 14 5.35 25.68 -18.88
N ALA A 15 5.43 24.67 -18.01
CA ALA A 15 6.49 23.64 -18.08
C ALA A 15 6.33 22.70 -19.29
N VAL A 16 5.14 22.64 -19.90
CA VAL A 16 4.86 21.92 -21.16
C VAL A 16 5.33 22.73 -22.38
N ILE A 17 5.52 24.05 -22.26
CA ILE A 17 5.95 24.94 -23.35
C ILE A 17 7.45 24.79 -23.66
N GLY A 18 8.25 24.18 -22.78
CA GLY A 18 9.62 23.75 -23.10
C GLY A 18 9.70 22.60 -24.12
N GLY A 19 8.58 21.98 -24.47
CA GLY A 19 8.47 20.80 -25.34
C GLY A 19 7.83 21.05 -26.71
N ILE A 20 7.82 22.28 -27.23
CA ILE A 20 7.17 22.59 -28.53
C ILE A 20 7.77 21.83 -29.73
N ILE A 21 8.96 21.22 -29.62
CA ILE A 21 9.52 20.38 -30.69
C ILE A 21 9.02 18.91 -30.61
N GLY A 22 8.44 18.47 -29.49
CA GLY A 22 7.94 17.08 -29.31
C GLY A 22 6.46 16.86 -29.63
N PHE A 23 5.62 17.90 -29.57
CA PHE A 23 4.16 17.77 -29.73
C PHE A 23 3.70 17.46 -31.15
N ALA A 24 4.45 17.89 -32.17
CA ALA A 24 4.07 17.69 -33.57
C ALA A 24 4.14 16.22 -34.03
N LEU A 25 4.96 15.36 -33.37
CA LEU A 25 5.01 13.93 -33.68
C LEU A 25 3.99 13.10 -32.89
N CYS A 26 3.61 13.53 -31.68
CA CYS A 26 2.75 12.75 -30.78
C CYS A 26 1.25 12.85 -31.15
N GLY A 27 0.80 14.01 -31.64
CA GLY A 27 -0.58 14.23 -32.07
C GLY A 27 -1.01 13.45 -33.34
N LEU A 28 -0.07 12.78 -34.02
CA LEU A 28 -0.36 11.88 -35.15
C LEU A 28 -0.54 10.41 -34.73
N LEU A 29 -0.21 10.06 -33.48
CA LEU A 29 -0.20 8.67 -33.00
C LEU A 29 -1.07 8.44 -31.76
N TYR A 30 -1.45 9.49 -31.02
CA TYR A 30 -2.18 9.40 -29.76
C TYR A 30 -3.27 10.47 -29.65
N SER A 31 -4.36 10.13 -28.97
CA SER A 31 -5.47 11.04 -28.66
C SER A 31 -5.09 12.08 -27.59
N GLU A 32 -5.79 13.21 -27.55
CA GLU A 32 -5.59 14.24 -26.51
C GLU A 32 -5.77 13.68 -25.08
N GLU A 33 -6.67 12.70 -24.90
CA GLU A 33 -6.89 12.05 -23.61
C GLU A 33 -5.70 11.19 -23.18
N GLU A 34 -5.06 10.50 -24.12
CA GLU A 34 -3.84 9.71 -23.86
C GLU A 34 -2.65 10.61 -23.49
N ILE A 35 -2.50 11.75 -24.17
CA ILE A 35 -1.46 12.75 -23.87
C ILE A 35 -1.70 13.39 -22.49
N ALA A 36 -2.94 13.70 -22.15
CA ALA A 36 -3.30 14.26 -20.85
C ALA A 36 -3.04 13.26 -19.71
N ARG A 37 -3.36 11.98 -19.89
CA ARG A 37 -3.05 10.91 -18.92
C ARG A 37 -1.55 10.73 -18.74
N ALA A 38 -0.78 10.65 -19.82
CA ALA A 38 0.68 10.53 -19.76
C ALA A 38 1.34 11.71 -19.03
N SER A 39 0.82 12.92 -19.25
CA SER A 39 1.29 14.13 -18.56
C SER A 39 0.97 14.11 -17.06
N LEU A 40 -0.23 13.65 -16.70
CA LEU A 40 -0.66 13.52 -15.30
C LEU A 40 0.17 12.44 -14.57
N ASP A 41 0.41 11.29 -15.19
CA ASP A 41 1.24 10.23 -14.63
C ASP A 41 2.68 10.72 -14.40
N THR A 42 3.23 11.49 -15.32
CA THR A 42 4.58 12.09 -15.19
C THR A 42 4.65 13.06 -14.01
N ILE A 43 3.64 13.93 -13.82
CA ILE A 43 3.58 14.88 -12.70
C ILE A 43 3.39 14.14 -11.37
N ILE A 44 2.53 13.13 -11.33
CA ILE A 44 2.32 12.34 -10.11
C ILE A 44 3.59 11.57 -9.75
N ASP A 45 4.31 11.05 -10.74
CA ASP A 45 5.59 10.38 -10.54
C ASP A 45 6.63 11.35 -10.02
N GLU A 46 6.69 12.58 -10.56
CA GLU A 46 7.53 13.69 -10.06
C GLU A 46 7.25 13.99 -8.58
N TRP A 47 5.98 14.05 -8.18
CA TRP A 47 5.58 14.36 -6.82
C TRP A 47 5.71 13.19 -5.86
N CYS A 48 5.48 11.97 -6.34
CA CYS A 48 5.66 10.74 -5.59
C CYS A 48 7.07 10.16 -5.75
N LYS A 49 8.02 10.91 -6.34
CA LYS A 49 9.41 10.50 -6.49
C LYS A 49 9.88 9.99 -5.13
N PRO A 50 10.46 8.79 -5.05
CA PRO A 50 10.97 8.30 -3.79
C PRO A 50 12.13 9.22 -3.39
N ALA A 51 11.85 10.21 -2.55
CA ALA A 51 12.86 10.81 -1.71
C ALA A 51 13.28 9.69 -0.77
N TYR A 52 14.23 8.87 -1.22
CA TYR A 52 14.79 7.75 -0.50
C TYR A 52 13.77 6.60 -0.26
N ILE A 53 13.99 5.45 -0.90
CA ILE A 53 13.42 4.19 -0.40
C ILE A 53 14.20 3.85 0.87
N ALA A 54 13.86 4.52 1.98
CA ALA A 54 14.24 4.00 3.28
C ALA A 54 13.61 2.61 3.41
N PRO A 55 14.32 1.62 3.96
CA PRO A 55 13.67 0.44 4.46
C PRO A 55 12.51 0.87 5.37
N TYR A 56 11.29 0.53 4.97
CA TYR A 56 10.05 0.79 5.68
C TYR A 56 10.07 0.17 7.08
N ASP A 57 10.51 0.94 8.06
CA ASP A 57 10.58 0.52 9.44
C ASP A 57 9.27 0.89 10.15
N LYS A 58 8.17 0.23 9.75
CA LYS A 58 6.97 0.20 10.60
C LYS A 58 7.24 -0.72 11.79
N GLN A 59 8.02 -0.21 12.75
CA GLN A 59 7.93 -0.72 14.11
C GLN A 59 6.52 -0.45 14.61
N PHE A 60 5.69 -1.49 14.57
CA PHE A 60 4.51 -1.55 15.41
C PHE A 60 4.99 -1.41 16.86
N SER A 61 4.75 -0.25 17.48
CA SER A 61 5.04 0.06 18.90
C SER A 61 4.21 -0.77 19.89
N GLY A 62 3.70 -1.92 19.45
CA GLY A 62 2.90 -2.87 20.21
C GLY A 62 3.45 -4.29 20.20
N PHE A 63 4.52 -4.58 19.46
CA PHE A 63 5.22 -5.87 19.53
C PHE A 63 6.65 -5.64 20.03
N THR A 64 6.78 -5.13 21.24
CA THR A 64 7.96 -5.41 22.06
C THR A 64 7.76 -6.81 22.65
N ALA A 65 8.78 -7.65 22.63
CA ALA A 65 8.77 -8.88 23.42
C ALA A 65 8.32 -8.52 24.85
N GLY A 66 7.14 -8.99 25.26
CA GLY A 66 6.53 -8.66 26.55
C GLY A 66 5.31 -7.71 26.56
N LYS A 67 4.85 -7.16 25.42
CA LYS A 67 3.54 -6.47 25.36
C LYS A 67 2.47 -7.40 24.79
N GLU A 68 1.39 -7.61 25.55
CA GLU A 68 0.34 -8.56 25.17
C GLU A 68 -0.41 -8.11 23.91
N LEU A 69 -0.58 -9.03 22.96
CA LEU A 69 -1.55 -8.88 21.88
C LEU A 69 -2.95 -8.75 22.51
N PRO A 70 -3.80 -7.82 22.05
CA PRO A 70 -5.12 -7.64 22.65
C PRO A 70 -5.90 -8.95 22.64
N ASP A 71 -6.63 -9.26 23.70
CA ASP A 71 -7.43 -10.48 23.78
C ASP A 71 -8.37 -10.64 22.57
N ALA A 72 -8.68 -11.87 22.17
CA ALA A 72 -9.49 -12.15 20.99
C ALA A 72 -10.89 -11.51 21.07
N GLN A 73 -11.01 -10.28 20.58
CA GLN A 73 -12.29 -9.57 20.52
C GLN A 73 -12.96 -9.78 19.15
N PRO A 74 -14.26 -10.08 19.08
CA PRO A 74 -14.99 -10.32 17.83
C PRO A 74 -14.91 -9.16 16.82
N HIS A 75 -14.73 -7.93 17.29
CA HIS A 75 -14.69 -6.72 16.45
C HIS A 75 -13.37 -6.52 15.67
N PHE A 76 -12.35 -7.34 15.92
CA PHE A 76 -11.05 -7.18 15.24
C PHE A 76 -11.08 -7.55 13.75
N PHE A 77 -12.02 -8.40 13.35
CA PHE A 77 -12.23 -8.79 11.96
C PHE A 77 -13.71 -8.72 11.62
N PRO A 78 -14.21 -7.55 11.21
CA PRO A 78 -15.59 -7.40 10.74
C PRO A 78 -15.91 -8.41 9.62
N ASP A 79 -17.16 -8.83 9.49
CA ASP A 79 -17.58 -9.82 8.48
C ASP A 79 -17.20 -9.41 7.05
N THR A 80 -17.23 -8.11 6.76
CA THR A 80 -16.76 -7.56 5.48
C THR A 80 -15.28 -7.86 5.23
N VAL A 81 -14.43 -7.75 6.26
CA VAL A 81 -12.98 -8.02 6.17
C VAL A 81 -12.73 -9.52 5.98
N ARG A 82 -13.43 -10.38 6.72
CA ARG A 82 -13.34 -11.85 6.55
C ARG A 82 -13.77 -12.27 5.14
N SER A 83 -14.91 -11.75 4.68
CA SER A 83 -15.43 -12.03 3.34
C SER A 83 -14.46 -11.57 2.24
N LEU A 84 -13.84 -10.41 2.41
CA LEU A 84 -12.85 -9.92 1.44
C LEU A 84 -11.55 -10.73 1.47
N ALA A 85 -11.10 -11.22 2.62
CA ALA A 85 -9.93 -12.10 2.71
C ALA A 85 -10.18 -13.44 1.98
N LYS A 86 -11.34 -14.08 2.18
CA LYS A 86 -11.75 -15.26 1.41
C LYS A 86 -11.80 -14.99 -0.08
N TRP A 87 -12.40 -13.85 -0.46
CA TRP A 87 -12.49 -13.47 -1.86
C TRP A 87 -11.09 -13.26 -2.48
N ILE A 88 -10.16 -12.66 -1.74
CA ILE A 88 -8.75 -12.54 -2.18
C ILE A 88 -8.12 -13.93 -2.37
N GLU A 89 -8.30 -14.85 -1.43
CA GLU A 89 -7.76 -16.21 -1.54
C GLU A 89 -8.28 -16.93 -2.78
N GLN A 90 -9.59 -16.83 -3.05
CA GLN A 90 -10.21 -17.47 -4.20
C GLN A 90 -9.75 -16.88 -5.55
N ASN A 91 -9.54 -15.56 -5.62
CA ASN A 91 -9.28 -14.87 -6.90
C ASN A 91 -7.79 -14.64 -7.17
N TYR A 92 -6.97 -14.54 -6.11
CA TYR A 92 -5.54 -14.19 -6.20
C TYR A 92 -4.62 -15.20 -5.53
N ARG A 93 -5.16 -16.26 -4.91
CA ARG A 93 -4.40 -17.32 -4.22
C ARG A 93 -3.51 -16.84 -3.06
N VAL A 94 -3.74 -15.62 -2.56
CA VAL A 94 -3.11 -15.13 -1.33
C VAL A 94 -3.88 -15.74 -0.15
N PRO A 95 -3.24 -16.49 0.77
CA PRO A 95 -3.96 -17.14 1.85
C PRO A 95 -4.79 -16.16 2.69
N ALA A 96 -6.06 -16.50 2.96
CA ALA A 96 -6.93 -15.65 3.77
C ALA A 96 -6.35 -15.36 5.17
N PRO A 97 -5.70 -16.32 5.87
CA PRO A 97 -5.05 -16.06 7.15
C PRO A 97 -3.95 -14.97 7.07
N VAL A 98 -3.18 -14.98 5.98
CA VAL A 98 -2.11 -13.99 5.75
C VAL A 98 -2.71 -12.60 5.53
N THR A 99 -3.73 -12.51 4.67
CA THR A 99 -4.45 -11.25 4.39
C THR A 99 -5.01 -10.63 5.67
N LEU A 100 -5.66 -11.45 6.52
CA LEU A 100 -6.22 -10.98 7.79
C LEU A 100 -5.12 -10.55 8.77
N ALA A 101 -4.03 -11.31 8.87
CA ALA A 101 -2.90 -10.93 9.72
C ALA A 101 -2.24 -9.62 9.26
N GLN A 102 -2.09 -9.41 7.95
CA GLN A 102 -1.58 -8.16 7.38
C GLN A 102 -2.55 -7.01 7.65
N TYR A 103 -3.86 -7.19 7.44
CA TYR A 103 -4.86 -6.19 7.79
C TYR A 103 -4.74 -5.78 9.27
N ALA A 104 -4.66 -6.74 10.18
CA ALA A 104 -4.53 -6.48 11.61
C ALA A 104 -3.26 -5.70 11.94
N LEU A 105 -2.12 -6.14 11.41
CA LEU A 105 -0.81 -5.55 11.67
C LEU A 105 -0.69 -4.14 11.06
N GLU A 106 -1.01 -3.99 9.77
CA GLU A 106 -0.74 -2.79 9.00
C GLU A 106 -1.69 -1.64 9.32
N SER A 107 -2.95 -1.94 9.65
CA SER A 107 -3.98 -0.94 9.97
C SER A 107 -4.28 -0.80 11.45
N SER A 108 -3.49 -1.44 12.33
CA SER A 108 -3.78 -1.49 13.76
C SER A 108 -5.20 -1.99 14.06
N TRP A 109 -5.57 -3.12 13.45
CA TRP A 109 -6.89 -3.75 13.53
C TRP A 109 -8.02 -2.90 12.93
N GLY A 110 -7.76 -2.22 11.81
CA GLY A 110 -8.71 -1.36 11.10
C GLY A 110 -8.78 0.07 11.62
N ARG A 111 -8.15 0.38 12.76
CA ARG A 111 -8.22 1.70 13.40
C ARG A 111 -7.48 2.80 12.65
N ASN A 112 -6.50 2.43 11.82
CA ASN A 112 -5.72 3.37 11.02
C ASN A 112 -5.72 2.95 9.55
N ASN A 113 -6.50 3.66 8.75
CA ASN A 113 -6.58 3.47 7.30
C ASN A 113 -6.02 4.69 6.52
N LEU A 114 -5.23 5.52 7.19
CA LEU A 114 -4.64 6.78 6.69
C LEU A 114 -5.68 7.82 6.22
N ASN A 115 -6.94 7.72 6.67
CA ASN A 115 -8.08 8.48 6.13
C ASN A 115 -8.20 8.36 4.60
N ALA A 116 -7.75 7.21 4.06
CA ALA A 116 -7.58 6.94 2.64
C ALA A 116 -8.09 5.55 2.25
N SER A 117 -8.81 4.88 3.15
CA SER A 117 -9.24 3.48 3.00
C SER A 117 -8.07 2.52 2.71
N ASN A 118 -6.86 2.87 3.15
CA ASN A 118 -5.65 2.10 2.91
C ASN A 118 -5.28 1.31 4.17
N TYR A 119 -5.64 0.03 4.19
CA TYR A 119 -5.48 -0.85 5.35
C TYR A 119 -4.18 -1.66 5.34
N PHE A 120 -3.43 -1.65 4.24
CA PHE A 120 -2.19 -2.42 4.08
C PHE A 120 -0.94 -1.53 4.04
N GLY A 121 -1.11 -0.20 4.12
CA GLY A 121 0.00 0.75 4.10
C GLY A 121 0.67 0.89 2.74
N HIS A 122 -0.02 0.57 1.64
CA HIS A 122 0.57 0.64 0.31
C HIS A 122 1.03 2.05 -0.03
N THR A 123 2.30 2.21 -0.41
CA THR A 123 2.76 3.43 -1.07
C THR A 123 2.12 3.53 -2.45
N PHE A 124 1.87 4.75 -2.92
CA PHE A 124 1.24 4.96 -4.22
C PHE A 124 2.07 4.32 -5.35
N GLN A 125 3.39 4.53 -5.34
CA GLN A 125 4.29 3.99 -6.35
C GLN A 125 4.28 2.46 -6.41
N ALA A 126 4.14 1.77 -5.26
CA ALA A 126 4.14 0.31 -5.23
C ALA A 126 2.90 -0.30 -5.92
N VAL A 127 1.77 0.41 -5.90
CA VAL A 127 0.49 -0.18 -6.30
C VAL A 127 -0.26 0.55 -7.41
N LYS A 128 0.20 1.72 -7.87
CA LYS A 128 -0.50 2.55 -8.87
C LYS A 128 -0.96 1.78 -10.10
N GLN A 129 -0.13 0.86 -10.60
CA GLN A 129 -0.43 0.04 -11.79
C GLN A 129 -1.55 -1.00 -11.57
N TYR A 130 -1.92 -1.29 -10.33
CA TYR A 130 -3.00 -2.23 -9.99
C TYR A 130 -4.30 -1.50 -9.63
N MET A 131 -4.30 -0.17 -9.57
CA MET A 131 -5.47 0.65 -9.19
C MET A 131 -6.34 0.96 -10.41
N TYR A 132 -7.67 0.97 -10.24
CA TYR A 132 -8.58 1.42 -11.30
C TYR A 132 -8.48 2.93 -11.53
N HIS A 133 -8.43 3.69 -10.42
CA HIS A 133 -8.30 5.14 -10.43
C HIS A 133 -7.17 5.53 -9.49
N PRO A 134 -5.92 5.59 -9.99
CA PRO A 134 -4.75 5.93 -9.19
C PRO A 134 -4.95 7.27 -8.48
N ARG A 135 -4.93 7.24 -7.14
CA ARG A 135 -5.00 8.41 -6.27
C ARG A 135 -4.08 8.19 -5.08
N PHE A 136 -3.64 9.29 -4.47
CA PHE A 136 -2.75 9.24 -3.32
C PHE A 136 -3.14 10.25 -2.24
N VAL A 137 -2.56 10.06 -1.06
CA VAL A 137 -2.52 11.05 0.01
C VAL A 137 -1.09 11.15 0.53
N TRP A 138 -0.72 12.34 0.99
CA TRP A 138 0.49 12.53 1.77
C TRP A 138 0.19 12.19 3.23
N ALA A 139 0.98 11.30 3.81
CA ALA A 139 0.99 11.06 5.25
C ALA A 139 2.43 11.01 5.74
N ARG A 140 2.67 11.54 6.94
CA ARG A 140 3.98 11.43 7.57
C ARG A 140 4.18 10.02 8.10
N GLU A 141 5.34 9.45 7.84
CA GLU A 141 5.75 8.20 8.47
C GLU A 141 5.87 8.38 9.99
N LYS A 142 5.68 7.31 10.76
CA LYS A 142 6.11 7.26 12.16
C LYS A 142 7.53 6.70 12.16
N ALA A 143 8.51 7.56 12.40
CA ALA A 143 9.91 7.16 12.50
C ALA A 143 10.32 7.04 13.97
N MET A 144 11.00 5.95 14.34
CA MET A 144 11.64 5.84 15.65
C MET A 144 13.02 6.50 15.58
N LYS A 145 13.18 7.64 16.25
CA LYS A 145 14.48 8.30 16.42
C LYS A 145 14.85 8.31 17.89
N ASN A 146 15.93 7.62 18.24
CA ASN A 146 16.42 7.48 19.63
C ASN A 146 15.35 6.95 20.61
N GLY A 147 14.59 5.92 20.21
CA GLY A 147 13.54 5.34 21.04
C GLY A 147 12.28 6.21 21.19
N THR A 148 12.24 7.39 20.55
CA THR A 148 11.08 8.28 20.54
C THR A 148 10.38 8.20 19.19
N MET A 149 9.06 8.07 19.20
CA MET A 149 8.25 8.14 17.99
C MET A 149 8.21 9.59 17.50
N THR A 150 8.87 9.83 16.38
CA THR A 150 8.93 11.12 15.69
C THR A 150 8.18 11.05 14.37
N ALA A 151 7.73 12.19 13.86
CA ALA A 151 7.19 12.23 12.51
C ALA A 151 8.37 12.12 11.51
N GLY A 152 8.34 11.08 10.69
CA GLY A 152 9.28 10.87 9.60
C GLY A 152 8.95 11.72 8.37
N ASP A 153 9.56 11.35 7.25
CA ASP A 153 9.35 12.01 5.97
C ASP A 153 7.90 11.86 5.48
N SER A 154 7.48 12.80 4.64
CA SER A 154 6.19 12.72 3.98
C SER A 154 6.25 11.64 2.90
N VAL A 155 5.37 10.64 2.99
CA VAL A 155 5.28 9.54 2.03
C VAL A 155 3.94 9.61 1.29
N CYS A 156 3.97 9.34 -0.01
CA CYS A 156 2.78 9.16 -0.84
C CYS A 156 2.19 7.77 -0.65
N PHE A 157 1.04 7.70 0.03
CA PHE A 157 0.26 6.47 0.18
C PHE A 157 -0.87 6.40 -0.83
N ALA A 158 -1.19 5.20 -1.29
CA ALA A 158 -2.34 4.98 -2.16
C ALA A 158 -3.64 5.36 -1.42
N ARG A 159 -4.57 5.99 -2.16
CA ARG A 159 -5.91 6.34 -1.69
C ARG A 159 -6.95 5.53 -2.46
N TYR A 160 -7.80 4.84 -1.70
CA TYR A 160 -8.87 4.01 -2.23
C TYR A 160 -10.24 4.63 -1.99
N THR A 161 -11.20 4.31 -2.85
CA THR A 161 -12.60 4.73 -2.71
C THR A 161 -13.22 4.07 -1.49
N ASN A 162 -12.91 2.80 -1.29
CA ASN A 162 -13.46 1.97 -0.23
C ASN A 162 -12.53 0.78 0.06
N ILE A 163 -12.90 0.02 1.10
CA ILE A 163 -12.15 -1.17 1.54
C ILE A 163 -12.05 -2.26 0.46
N LYS A 164 -13.07 -2.43 -0.40
CA LYS A 164 -13.06 -3.45 -1.46
C LYS A 164 -11.97 -3.16 -2.48
N GLU A 165 -11.83 -1.89 -2.88
CA GLU A 165 -10.78 -1.47 -3.81
C GLU A 165 -9.38 -1.68 -3.21
N CYS A 166 -9.20 -1.40 -1.92
CA CYS A 166 -7.95 -1.66 -1.20
C CYS A 166 -7.58 -3.15 -1.20
N PHE A 167 -8.53 -4.03 -0.86
CA PHE A 167 -8.33 -5.48 -0.81
C PHE A 167 -8.04 -6.07 -2.19
N ARG A 168 -8.81 -5.69 -3.21
CA ARG A 168 -8.54 -6.12 -4.60
C ARG A 168 -7.14 -5.70 -5.06
N THR A 169 -6.77 -4.45 -4.80
CA THR A 169 -5.43 -3.93 -5.14
C THR A 169 -4.34 -4.71 -4.41
N HIS A 170 -4.56 -5.06 -3.14
CA HIS A 170 -3.64 -5.88 -2.35
C HIS A 170 -3.44 -7.27 -2.96
N GLY A 171 -4.53 -7.97 -3.29
CA GLY A 171 -4.48 -9.27 -3.93
C GLY A 171 -3.71 -9.24 -5.26
N MET A 172 -4.01 -8.26 -6.12
CA MET A 172 -3.29 -8.07 -7.39
C MET A 172 -1.82 -7.73 -7.18
N TYR A 173 -1.49 -6.85 -6.23
CA TYR A 173 -0.11 -6.46 -5.96
C TYR A 173 0.72 -7.68 -5.57
N LEU A 174 0.21 -8.53 -4.69
CA LEU A 174 0.92 -9.74 -4.30
C LEU A 174 1.00 -10.74 -5.45
N SER A 175 -0.12 -11.04 -6.13
CA SER A 175 -0.18 -12.11 -7.12
C SER A 175 0.49 -11.80 -8.46
N LEU A 176 0.56 -10.53 -8.85
CA LEU A 176 1.10 -10.11 -10.15
C LEU A 176 2.53 -9.54 -10.05
N SER A 177 3.03 -9.28 -8.85
CA SER A 177 4.40 -8.82 -8.67
C SER A 177 5.38 -9.99 -8.67
N LEU A 178 6.33 -9.97 -9.61
CA LEU A 178 7.43 -10.95 -9.66
C LEU A 178 8.24 -10.98 -8.36
N ARG A 179 8.23 -9.90 -7.58
CA ARG A 179 8.86 -9.84 -6.25
C ARG A 179 8.36 -10.95 -5.31
N TYR A 180 7.08 -11.28 -5.37
CA TYR A 180 6.44 -12.21 -4.42
C TYR A 180 6.16 -13.59 -5.01
N SER A 181 6.64 -13.90 -6.21
CA SER A 181 6.32 -15.17 -6.90
C SER A 181 6.63 -16.40 -6.05
N LYS A 182 7.76 -16.41 -5.35
CA LYS A 182 8.18 -17.50 -4.46
C LYS A 182 7.21 -17.77 -3.31
N ALA A 183 6.44 -16.76 -2.86
CA ALA A 183 5.43 -16.97 -1.83
C ALA A 183 4.31 -17.90 -2.33
N PHE A 184 3.97 -17.86 -3.62
CA PHE A 184 2.95 -18.71 -4.23
C PHE A 184 3.40 -20.15 -4.50
N GLU A 185 4.68 -20.46 -4.29
CA GLU A 185 5.21 -21.83 -4.28
C GLU A 185 5.01 -22.51 -2.90
N ARG A 186 4.61 -21.74 -1.88
CA ARG A 186 4.41 -22.24 -0.53
C ARG A 186 3.00 -22.80 -0.36
N THR A 187 2.90 -23.92 0.33
CA THR A 187 1.63 -24.62 0.59
C THR A 187 0.98 -24.20 1.92
N SER A 188 1.75 -23.61 2.84
CA SER A 188 1.25 -23.14 4.14
C SER A 188 1.19 -21.61 4.22
N PRO A 189 0.21 -21.04 4.94
CA PRO A 189 0.16 -19.60 5.24
C PRO A 189 1.43 -19.06 5.90
N GLU A 190 2.07 -19.86 6.77
CA GLU A 190 3.33 -19.50 7.42
C GLU A 190 4.49 -19.43 6.42
N GLY A 191 4.58 -20.40 5.51
CA GLY A 191 5.57 -20.38 4.45
C GLY A 191 5.38 -19.16 3.55
N PHE A 192 4.13 -18.85 3.21
CA PHE A 192 3.79 -17.65 2.44
C PHE A 192 4.25 -16.37 3.16
N ALA A 193 3.96 -16.23 4.45
CA ALA A 193 4.38 -15.09 5.26
C ALA A 193 5.91 -14.95 5.36
N GLN A 194 6.63 -16.07 5.45
CA GLN A 194 8.09 -16.08 5.45
C GLN A 194 8.66 -15.57 4.12
N GLU A 195 8.11 -16.01 2.99
CA GLU A 195 8.56 -15.55 1.67
C GLU A 195 8.22 -14.08 1.41
N LEU A 196 7.08 -13.57 1.91
CA LEU A 196 6.79 -12.13 1.87
C LEU A 196 7.87 -11.31 2.60
N ALA A 197 8.28 -11.76 3.79
CA ALA A 197 9.35 -11.11 4.54
C ALA A 197 10.69 -11.18 3.80
N ASN A 198 11.06 -12.37 3.30
CA ASN A 198 12.29 -12.57 2.53
C ASN A 198 12.33 -11.70 1.26
N ALA A 199 11.18 -11.47 0.63
CA ALA A 199 11.03 -10.63 -0.56
C ALA A 199 11.02 -9.11 -0.26
N GLY A 200 11.09 -8.72 1.02
CA GLY A 200 11.14 -7.33 1.46
C GLY A 200 9.79 -6.63 1.42
N TYR A 201 8.69 -7.32 1.76
CA TYR A 201 7.37 -6.68 1.94
C TYR A 201 7.43 -5.60 3.04
N ALA A 202 8.12 -5.90 4.14
CA ALA A 202 8.45 -4.97 5.21
C ALA A 202 9.92 -5.13 5.60
N THR A 203 10.51 -4.12 6.23
CA THR A 203 11.93 -4.19 6.63
C THR A 203 12.12 -4.59 8.09
N ASP A 204 11.01 -4.73 8.80
CA ASP A 204 10.98 -5.36 10.12
C ASP A 204 11.46 -6.82 10.02
N PRO A 205 12.59 -7.18 10.66
CA PRO A 205 13.11 -8.54 10.61
C PRO A 205 12.17 -9.57 11.28
N LEU A 206 11.23 -9.13 12.12
CA LEU A 206 10.25 -9.98 12.78
C LEU A 206 8.90 -10.04 12.04
N TYR A 207 8.81 -9.52 10.82
CA TYR A 207 7.56 -9.40 10.08
C TYR A 207 6.80 -10.73 9.95
N ALA A 208 7.48 -11.77 9.44
CA ALA A 208 6.88 -13.10 9.28
C ALA A 208 6.41 -13.66 10.64
N LEU A 209 7.23 -13.53 11.69
CA LEU A 209 6.88 -13.98 13.03
C LEU A 209 5.63 -13.27 13.58
N LYS A 210 5.50 -11.97 13.35
CA LYS A 210 4.31 -11.19 13.78
C LYS A 210 3.05 -11.69 13.07
N LEU A 211 3.11 -11.89 11.75
CA LEU A 211 1.98 -12.44 11.00
C LEU A 211 1.60 -13.83 11.49
N ILE A 212 2.57 -14.72 11.66
CA ILE A 212 2.34 -16.09 12.14
C ILE A 212 1.75 -16.09 13.55
N THR A 213 2.23 -15.21 14.43
CA THR A 213 1.70 -15.06 15.78
C THR A 213 0.24 -14.61 15.76
N ILE A 214 -0.11 -13.65 14.90
CA ILE A 214 -1.49 -13.20 14.72
C ILE A 214 -2.36 -14.35 14.17
N MET A 215 -1.91 -15.05 13.11
CA MET A 215 -2.66 -16.18 12.54
C MET A 215 -2.99 -17.25 13.59
N LYS A 216 -2.02 -17.63 14.42
CA LYS A 216 -2.18 -18.63 15.48
C LYS A 216 -3.04 -18.12 16.64
N ARG A 217 -2.76 -16.93 17.17
CA ARG A 217 -3.46 -16.37 18.34
C ARG A 217 -4.96 -16.19 18.09
N TYR A 218 -5.33 -15.81 16.87
CA TYR A 218 -6.74 -15.55 16.50
C TYR A 218 -7.34 -16.65 15.61
N GLN A 219 -6.66 -17.80 15.48
CA GLN A 219 -7.16 -19.01 14.80
C GLN A 219 -7.69 -18.75 13.37
N LEU A 220 -6.91 -18.06 12.54
CA LEU A 220 -7.38 -17.56 11.25
C LEU A 220 -7.48 -18.64 10.14
N TYR A 221 -7.01 -19.86 10.38
CA TYR A 221 -6.83 -20.92 9.37
C TYR A 221 -8.11 -21.50 8.75
N GLY A 222 -9.29 -21.22 9.31
CA GLY A 222 -10.59 -21.62 8.74
C GLY A 222 -11.56 -20.45 8.58
N SER A 223 -11.05 -19.22 8.63
CA SER A 223 -11.85 -18.00 8.74
C SER A 223 -12.40 -17.49 7.43
#